data_AF-A0A1V2QU68-F1
#
_entry.id   AF-A0A1V2QU68-F1
#
_cell.length_a   1.000
_cell.length_b   1.000
_cell.length_c   1.000
_cell.angle_alpha   90.00
_cell.angle_beta   90.00
_cell.angle_gamma   90.00
#
_symmetry.space_group_name_H-M   'P 1'
#
loop_
_entity.id
_entity.type
_entity.pdbx_description
1 polymer ?
#
loop_
_entity_poly.entity_id
_entity_poly.type
_entity_poly.pdbx_seq_one_letter_code
_entity_poly.pdbx_strand_id
1 'polypeptide(L)'
;MRTSLKRLAVTTVVTAGMMTAVAAPAFAISEVGCGGRDDFLRVRYESGGGWGSARCFANSGVQGVNIGGAYQVDSGNNKVTVNYEDGGRYYSDTLDPWHGVGYGRKVRVYEVRIW
;
A
#
# COMPACT_ATOMS: atom_id res chain seq x y z
N MET A 1 23.22 -38.50 -64.89
CA MET A 1 23.44 -37.09 -64.49
C MET A 1 22.63 -36.80 -63.24
N ARG A 2 23.27 -36.23 -62.22
CA ARG A 2 22.70 -35.85 -60.92
C ARG A 2 21.88 -34.56 -61.07
N THR A 3 20.71 -34.48 -60.46
CA THR A 3 20.11 -33.18 -60.08
C THR A 3 19.39 -33.29 -58.75
N SER A 4 19.88 -32.47 -57.81
CA SER A 4 19.59 -32.43 -56.39
C SER A 4 18.39 -31.52 -56.12
N LEU A 5 17.36 -32.01 -55.43
CA LEU A 5 16.26 -31.18 -54.95
C LEU A 5 16.62 -30.60 -53.58
N LYS A 6 16.86 -29.28 -53.57
CA LYS A 6 17.25 -28.48 -52.41
C LYS A 6 16.09 -28.43 -51.40
N ARG A 7 16.35 -28.86 -50.16
CA ARG A 7 15.43 -28.67 -49.03
C ARG A 7 15.34 -27.17 -48.72
N LEU A 8 14.16 -26.58 -48.91
CA LEU A 8 13.82 -25.24 -48.45
C LEU A 8 13.60 -25.29 -46.93
N ALA A 9 14.54 -24.71 -46.18
CA ALA A 9 14.37 -24.46 -44.76
C ALA A 9 13.47 -23.22 -44.61
N VAL A 10 12.29 -23.42 -44.03
CA VAL A 10 11.38 -22.33 -43.65
C VAL A 10 11.76 -21.90 -42.24
N THR A 11 12.43 -20.76 -42.13
CA THR A 11 12.74 -20.10 -40.86
C THR A 11 11.56 -19.23 -40.46
N THR A 12 10.79 -19.65 -39.45
CA THR A 12 9.77 -18.82 -38.81
C THR A 12 10.46 -17.86 -37.84
N VAL A 13 10.38 -16.56 -38.12
CA VAL A 13 10.82 -15.50 -37.19
C VAL A 13 9.70 -15.28 -36.17
N VAL A 14 9.97 -15.62 -34.90
CA VAL A 14 9.09 -15.27 -33.79
C VAL A 14 9.52 -13.89 -33.27
N THR A 15 8.75 -12.85 -33.60
CA THR A 15 8.93 -11.52 -33.00
C THR A 15 8.32 -11.51 -31.61
N ALA A 16 9.17 -11.64 -30.58
CA ALA A 16 8.76 -11.39 -29.20
C ALA A 16 8.51 -9.89 -29.00
N GLY A 17 7.24 -9.49 -28.92
CA GLY A 17 6.85 -8.14 -28.55
C GLY A 17 7.23 -7.89 -27.09
N MET A 18 8.23 -7.06 -26.85
CA MET A 18 8.58 -6.61 -25.50
C MET A 18 7.48 -5.64 -25.04
N MET A 19 6.65 -6.07 -24.10
CA MET A 19 5.78 -5.15 -23.38
C MET A 19 6.66 -4.27 -22.49
N THR A 20 6.80 -2.99 -22.82
CA THR A 20 7.39 -2.02 -21.91
C THR A 20 6.38 -1.76 -20.79
N ALA A 21 6.61 -2.35 -19.63
CA ALA A 21 5.89 -1.97 -18.42
C ALA A 21 6.22 -0.51 -18.12
N VAL A 22 5.24 0.38 -18.29
CA VAL A 22 5.36 1.76 -17.81
C VAL A 22 5.38 1.72 -16.29
N ALA A 23 6.52 2.05 -15.69
CA ALA A 23 6.59 2.25 -14.25
C ALA A 23 5.66 3.42 -13.91
N ALA A 24 4.57 3.14 -13.20
CA ALA A 24 3.75 4.19 -12.62
C ALA A 24 4.61 5.02 -11.64
N PRO A 25 4.38 6.34 -11.50
CA PRO A 25 5.08 7.12 -10.49
C PRO A 25 4.85 6.48 -9.12
N ALA A 26 5.95 6.11 -8.46
CA ALA A 26 5.92 5.69 -7.07
C ALA A 26 5.64 6.94 -6.22
N PHE A 27 4.35 7.24 -5.99
CA PHE A 27 3.95 8.22 -4.99
C PHE A 27 4.43 7.68 -3.63
N ALA A 28 5.49 8.29 -3.11
CA ALA A 28 6.13 7.86 -1.87
C ALA A 28 5.45 8.55 -0.68
N ILE A 29 4.46 7.87 -0.13
CA ILE A 29 3.97 8.16 1.21
C ILE A 29 5.15 8.08 2.19
N SER A 30 5.18 9.01 3.14
CA SER A 30 6.30 9.19 4.07
C SER A 30 5.79 9.14 5.50
N GLU A 31 6.45 8.38 6.35
CA GLU A 31 6.24 8.48 7.80
C GLU A 31 6.91 9.75 8.34
N VAL A 32 6.16 10.53 9.10
CA VAL A 32 6.56 11.83 9.63
C VAL A 32 6.27 11.90 11.13
N GLY A 33 6.98 12.79 11.82
CA GLY A 33 6.64 13.12 13.21
C GLY A 33 5.25 13.79 13.29
N CYS A 34 4.38 13.30 14.19
CA CYS A 34 3.03 13.84 14.32
C CYS A 34 2.99 15.33 14.75
N GLY A 35 3.96 15.78 15.57
CA GLY A 35 4.21 17.21 15.83
C GLY A 35 3.02 18.06 16.32
N GLY A 36 1.97 17.45 16.88
CA GLY A 36 0.71 18.14 17.25
C GLY A 36 -0.23 18.44 16.08
N ARG A 37 0.15 18.10 14.85
CA ARG A 37 -0.62 18.34 13.62
C ARG A 37 -1.70 17.29 13.41
N ASP A 38 -2.91 17.72 13.12
CA ASP A 38 -4.09 16.87 12.88
C ASP A 38 -4.39 16.62 11.40
N ASP A 39 -3.61 17.20 10.49
CA ASP A 39 -3.84 17.11 9.05
C ASP A 39 -3.16 15.91 8.37
N PHE A 40 -2.35 15.15 9.11
CA PHE A 40 -1.74 13.90 8.63
C PHE A 40 -2.64 12.69 8.88
N LEU A 41 -2.46 11.65 8.06
CA LEU A 41 -2.96 10.32 8.41
C LEU A 41 -2.28 9.90 9.72
N ARG A 42 -3.06 9.60 10.75
CA ARG A 42 -2.57 9.22 12.07
C ARG A 42 -3.13 7.86 12.47
N VAL A 43 -2.23 6.89 12.71
CA VAL A 43 -2.59 5.58 13.27
C VAL A 43 -2.18 5.58 14.75
N ARG A 44 -3.15 5.52 15.65
CA ARG A 44 -2.94 5.42 17.09
C ARG A 44 -2.91 3.95 17.50
N TYR A 45 -1.92 3.59 18.31
CA TYR A 45 -1.68 2.23 18.74
C TYR A 45 -1.18 2.20 20.16
N GLU A 46 -1.41 1.09 20.86
CA GLU A 46 -0.79 0.85 22.16
C GLU A 46 0.47 0.00 21.97
N SER A 47 1.57 0.46 22.56
CA SER A 47 2.80 -0.33 22.68
C SER A 47 2.91 -0.94 24.09
N GLY A 48 3.77 -1.96 24.25
CA GLY A 48 3.91 -2.77 25.46
C GLY A 48 3.80 -1.97 26.76
N GLY A 49 2.85 -2.34 27.62
CA GLY A 49 2.53 -1.64 28.87
C GLY A 49 1.28 -0.75 28.85
N GLY A 50 0.56 -0.67 27.72
CA GLY A 50 -0.72 0.06 27.62
C GLY A 50 -0.57 1.55 27.34
N TRP A 51 0.65 2.01 27.06
CA TRP A 51 0.90 3.40 26.69
C TRP A 51 0.52 3.63 25.23
N GLY A 52 -0.35 4.62 25.01
CA GLY A 52 -0.73 5.07 23.67
C GLY A 52 0.43 5.74 22.95
N SER A 53 0.58 5.45 21.66
CA SER A 53 1.54 6.03 20.73
C SER A 53 0.86 6.26 19.38
N ALA A 54 1.50 7.02 18.48
CA ALA A 54 0.96 7.28 17.16
C ALA A 54 2.07 7.27 16.09
N ARG A 55 1.73 6.79 14.89
CA ARG A 55 2.52 6.97 13.67
C ARG A 55 1.74 7.86 12.72
N CYS A 56 2.41 8.86 12.15
CA CYS A 56 1.80 9.78 11.21
C CYS A 56 2.40 9.64 9.82
N PHE A 57 1.57 9.77 8.79
CA PHE A 57 1.98 9.64 7.40
C PHE A 57 1.50 10.84 6.58
N ALA A 58 2.33 11.24 5.63
CA ALA A 58 2.09 12.36 4.73
C ALA A 58 2.46 11.99 3.29
N ASN A 59 2.00 12.83 2.36
CA ASN A 59 2.12 12.66 0.90
C ASN A 59 1.27 11.50 0.36
N SER A 60 0.78 11.64 -0.86
CA SER A 60 0.07 10.55 -1.53
C SER A 60 1.00 9.36 -1.75
N GLY A 61 0.42 8.16 -1.77
CA GLY A 61 1.16 6.93 -1.90
C GLY A 61 0.60 5.78 -1.09
N VAL A 62 1.30 4.64 -1.15
CA VAL A 62 0.98 3.43 -0.39
C VAL A 62 2.22 2.91 0.33
N GLN A 63 2.05 2.52 1.59
CA GLN A 63 3.12 1.98 2.43
C GLN A 63 2.65 0.71 3.11
N GLY A 64 3.41 -0.38 2.93
CA GLY A 64 3.32 -1.54 3.81
C GLY A 64 3.85 -1.17 5.19
N VAL A 65 3.06 -1.43 6.23
CA VAL A 65 3.40 -1.16 7.63
C VAL A 65 3.18 -2.41 8.47
N ASN A 66 3.56 -2.36 9.74
CA ASN A 66 3.23 -3.41 10.70
C ASN A 66 2.97 -2.75 12.05
N ILE A 67 1.77 -2.22 12.23
CA ILE A 67 1.36 -1.49 13.43
C ILE A 67 0.41 -2.38 14.21
N GLY A 68 0.97 -3.20 15.08
CA GLY A 68 0.20 -3.98 16.06
C GLY A 68 -0.31 -3.09 17.18
N GLY A 69 -1.47 -3.45 17.75
CA GLY A 69 -2.07 -2.68 18.85
C GLY A 69 -2.81 -1.42 18.38
N ALA A 70 -3.01 -1.24 17.07
CA ALA A 70 -3.74 -0.12 16.51
C ALA A 70 -5.20 -0.16 16.98
N TYR A 71 -5.73 0.97 17.42
CA TYR A 71 -7.10 1.06 17.96
C TYR A 71 -7.91 2.20 17.35
N GLN A 72 -7.25 3.19 16.75
CA GLN A 72 -7.89 4.34 16.12
C GLN A 72 -7.05 4.79 14.91
N VAL A 73 -7.72 5.14 13.82
CA VAL A 73 -7.13 5.83 12.67
C VAL A 73 -7.87 7.14 12.46
N ASP A 74 -7.13 8.22 12.24
CA ASP A 74 -7.67 9.52 11.83
C ASP A 74 -7.07 9.88 10.46
N SER A 75 -7.90 10.28 9.49
CA SER A 75 -7.46 10.55 8.11
C SER A 75 -6.75 11.90 7.94
N GLY A 76 -6.95 12.82 8.89
CA GLY A 76 -6.49 14.21 8.76
C GLY A 76 -7.05 14.86 7.50
N ASN A 77 -6.30 15.72 6.82
CA ASN A 77 -6.75 16.38 5.60
C ASN A 77 -6.56 15.50 4.34
N ASN A 78 -6.71 14.18 4.46
CA ASN A 78 -6.41 13.24 3.39
C ASN A 78 -7.57 12.28 3.18
N LYS A 79 -7.81 11.89 1.93
CA LYS A 79 -8.57 10.66 1.66
C LYS A 79 -7.62 9.49 1.84
N VAL A 80 -8.00 8.50 2.64
CA VAL A 80 -7.11 7.39 3.01
C VAL A 80 -7.79 6.05 2.88
N THR A 81 -7.01 5.03 2.58
CA THR A 81 -7.43 3.63 2.71
C THR A 81 -6.48 2.93 3.66
N VAL A 82 -7.00 2.19 4.63
CA VAL A 82 -6.22 1.45 5.61
C VAL A 82 -6.62 -0.01 5.56
N ASN A 83 -5.64 -0.88 5.36
CA ASN A 83 -5.84 -2.32 5.39
C ASN A 83 -5.31 -2.88 6.71
N TYR A 84 -6.17 -3.64 7.40
CA TYR A 84 -5.87 -4.14 8.73
C TYR A 84 -6.34 -5.58 8.94
N GLU A 85 -5.67 -6.27 9.85
CA GLU A 85 -6.01 -7.60 10.30
C GLU A 85 -6.61 -7.54 11.70
N ASP A 86 -7.71 -8.25 11.90
CA ASP A 86 -8.38 -8.43 13.17
C ASP A 86 -8.74 -9.91 13.36
N GLY A 87 -8.09 -10.55 14.35
CA GLY A 87 -8.30 -11.96 14.67
C GLY A 87 -8.00 -12.92 13.51
N GLY A 88 -7.05 -12.59 12.64
CA GLY A 88 -6.70 -13.39 11.45
C GLY A 88 -7.59 -13.15 10.23
N ARG A 89 -8.53 -12.20 10.30
CA ARG A 89 -9.33 -11.75 9.15
C ARG A 89 -8.84 -10.39 8.67
N TYR A 90 -8.89 -10.17 7.36
CA TYR A 90 -8.38 -8.98 6.71
C TYR A 90 -9.53 -8.08 6.25
N TYR A 91 -9.38 -6.78 6.51
CA TYR A 91 -10.39 -5.75 6.24
C TYR A 91 -9.73 -4.54 5.60
N SER A 92 -10.56 -3.67 5.02
CA SER A 92 -10.13 -2.41 4.40
C SER A 92 -11.18 -1.34 4.67
N ASP A 93 -10.74 -0.24 5.28
CA ASP A 93 -11.56 0.95 5.50
C ASP A 93 -11.05 2.09 4.62
N THR A 94 -11.96 2.80 3.96
CA THR A 94 -11.64 4.04 3.26
C THR A 94 -12.34 5.20 3.95
N LEU A 95 -11.56 6.21 4.32
CA LEU A 95 -12.03 7.39 5.04
C LEU A 95 -11.84 8.61 4.17
N ASP A 96 -12.85 9.47 4.13
CA ASP A 96 -12.73 10.80 3.56
C ASP A 96 -11.90 11.71 4.49
N PRO A 97 -11.43 12.88 4.01
CA PRO A 97 -10.75 13.85 4.85
C PRO A 97 -11.56 14.19 6.11
N TRP A 98 -10.87 14.39 7.23
CA TRP A 98 -11.38 14.76 8.54
C TRP A 98 -12.32 13.74 9.18
N HIS A 99 -12.11 12.47 8.88
CA HIS A 99 -12.82 11.34 9.48
C HIS A 99 -11.87 10.47 10.31
N GLY A 100 -12.45 9.68 11.19
CA GLY A 100 -11.70 8.68 11.94
C GLY A 100 -12.53 7.42 12.16
N VAL A 101 -11.83 6.30 12.32
CA VAL A 101 -12.43 5.01 12.68
C VAL A 101 -11.75 4.48 13.93
N GLY A 102 -12.58 4.10 14.90
CA GLY A 102 -12.17 3.37 16.08
C GLY A 102 -12.57 1.90 15.93
N TYR A 103 -11.64 0.99 16.19
CA TYR A 103 -11.89 -0.43 15.96
C TYR A 103 -12.59 -1.14 17.13
N GLY A 104 -12.77 -0.45 18.27
CA GLY A 104 -13.33 -1.01 19.50
C GLY A 104 -12.46 -2.08 20.17
N ARG A 105 -11.33 -2.44 19.56
CA ARG A 105 -10.31 -3.38 20.02
C ARG A 105 -8.99 -3.08 19.33
N LYS A 106 -7.96 -3.82 19.70
CA LYS A 106 -6.63 -3.74 19.08
C LYS A 106 -6.57 -4.60 17.82
N VAL A 107 -6.19 -4.00 16.72
CA VAL A 107 -5.98 -4.65 15.42
C VAL A 107 -4.53 -4.48 14.98
N ARG A 108 -4.16 -5.10 13.86
CA ARG A 108 -2.87 -4.90 13.21
C ARG A 108 -3.04 -4.25 11.86
N VAL A 109 -2.63 -2.99 11.73
CA VAL A 109 -2.60 -2.30 10.42
C VAL A 109 -1.37 -2.77 9.66
N TYR A 110 -1.55 -3.19 8.41
CA TYR A 110 -0.47 -3.70 7.57
C TYR A 110 -0.25 -2.91 6.28
N GLU A 111 -1.18 -2.04 5.89
CA GLU A 111 -0.97 -1.10 4.79
C GLU A 111 -1.76 0.18 5.04
N VAL A 112 -1.15 1.30 4.67
CA VAL A 112 -1.81 2.61 4.62
C VAL A 112 -1.64 3.21 3.23
N ARG A 113 -2.67 3.90 2.76
CA ARG A 113 -2.69 4.62 1.49
C ARG A 113 -3.26 6.02 1.69
N ILE A 114 -2.61 7.01 1.11
CA ILE A 114 -3.11 8.37 0.93
C ILE A 114 -3.32 8.60 -0.57
N TRP A 115 -4.51 9.08 -0.95
CA TRP A 115 -4.89 9.33 -2.34
C TRP A 115 -4.49 10.73 -2.80
#